data_AF-A0A842XCZ2-F1
#
_entry.id   AF-A0A842XCZ2-F1
#
_cell.length_a   1.000
_cell.length_b   1.000
_cell.length_c   1.000
_cell.angle_alpha   90.00
_cell.angle_beta   90.00
_cell.angle_gamma   90.00
#
_symmetry.space_group_name_H-M   'P 1'
#
loop_
_entity.id
_entity.type
_entity.pdbx_description
1 polymer ?
#
loop_
_entity_poly.entity_id
_entity_poly.type
_entity_poly.pdbx_seq_one_letter_code
_entity_poly.pdbx_strand_id
1 'polypeptide(L)' 'MSGKKRIIFHVDMDHFFTAVEERDCPEFKGKPVVVGADPKEGKGRGVVSTYI' A
#
# COMPACT_ATOMS: atom_id res chain seq x y z
N MET A 1 -25.22 -12.02 -34.70
CA MET A 1 -25.11 -11.05 -33.59
C MET A 1 -23.82 -11.33 -32.86
N SER A 2 -22.78 -10.50 -33.06
CA SER A 2 -21.51 -10.66 -32.37
C SER A 2 -21.72 -10.25 -30.90
N GLY A 3 -21.70 -11.22 -29.99
CA GLY A 3 -21.82 -10.94 -28.56
C GLY A 3 -20.67 -10.05 -28.11
N LYS A 4 -20.97 -8.95 -27.41
CA LYS A 4 -19.94 -8.08 -26.84
C LYS A 4 -18.96 -8.92 -26.03
N LYS A 5 -17.67 -8.89 -26.39
CA LYS A 5 -16.62 -9.57 -25.64
C LYS A 5 -16.55 -8.97 -24.23
N ARG A 6 -16.68 -9.81 -23.21
CA ARG A 6 -16.43 -9.41 -21.82
C ARG A 6 -14.93 -9.16 -21.66
N ILE A 7 -14.57 -7.99 -21.16
CA ILE A 7 -13.19 -7.65 -20.82
C ILE A 7 -13.10 -7.56 -19.30
N ILE A 8 -12.10 -8.21 -18.71
CA ILE A 8 -11.80 -8.16 -17.28
C ILE A 8 -10.44 -7.50 -17.15
N PHE A 9 -10.40 -6.33 -16.52
CA PHE A 9 -9.17 -5.63 -16.19
C PHE A 9 -8.92 -5.74 -14.69
N HIS A 10 -7.70 -6.14 -14.35
CA HIS A 10 -7.19 -6.14 -12.99
C HIS A 10 -6.26 -4.95 -12.82
N VAL A 11 -6.37 -4.28 -11.67
CA VAL A 11 -5.55 -3.13 -11.31
C VAL A 11 -5.01 -3.41 -9.91
N ASP A 12 -3.71 -3.23 -9.74
CA ASP A 12 -3.01 -3.31 -8.48
C ASP A 12 -2.33 -1.95 -8.23
N MET A 13 -2.22 -1.56 -6.96
CA MET A 13 -1.64 -0.28 -6.56
C MET A 13 -0.28 -0.52 -5.96
N ASP A 14 0.74 0.07 -6.58
CA ASP A 14 2.11 -0.01 -6.11
C ASP A 14 2.22 0.49 -4.67
N HIS A 15 2.76 -0.36 -3.78
CA HIS A 15 3.08 -0.04 -2.40
C HIS A 15 2.01 0.82 -1.70
N PHE A 16 0.74 0.42 -1.83
CA PHE A 16 -0.44 1.27 -1.57
C PHE A 16 -0.40 2.04 -0.24
N PHE A 17 -0.10 1.38 0.89
CA PHE A 17 -0.11 2.09 2.18
C PHE A 17 1.01 3.11 2.29
N THR A 18 2.24 2.79 1.87
CA THR A 18 3.32 3.78 1.87
C THR A 18 3.09 4.90 0.86
N ALA A 19 2.46 4.61 -0.29
CA ALA A 19 2.10 5.64 -1.28
C ALA A 19 1.13 6.68 -0.68
N VAL A 20 0.19 6.23 0.14
CA VAL A 20 -0.75 7.10 0.85
C VAL A 20 -0.01 7.92 1.91
N GLU A 21 0.85 7.31 2.71
CA GLU A 21 1.64 8.03 3.73
C GLU A 21 2.59 9.08 3.12
N GLU A 22 3.26 8.80 1.99
CA GLU A 22 4.11 9.78 1.29
C GLU A 22 3.30 10.95 0.67
N ARG A 23 2.04 10.69 0.29
CA ARG A 23 1.13 11.72 -0.22
C ARG A 23 0.66 12.64 0.90
N ASP A 24 0.25 12.05 2.02
CA ASP A 24 -0.36 12.76 3.15
C ASP A 24 0.69 13.40 4.06
N CYS A 25 1.89 12.83 4.13
CA CYS A 25 3.09 13.35 4.81
C CYS A 25 4.24 13.55 3.80
N PRO A 26 4.28 14.70 3.08
CA PRO A 26 5.25 14.95 2.01
C PRO A 26 6.72 14.85 2.45
N GLU A 27 7.01 14.99 3.74
CA GLU A 27 8.35 14.82 4.31
C GLU A 27 8.91 13.40 4.20
N PHE A 28 8.07 12.40 3.92
CA PHE A 28 8.50 11.01 3.70
C PHE A 28 8.98 10.75 2.28
N LYS A 29 8.65 11.61 1.31
CA LYS A 29 9.07 11.42 -0.09
C LYS A 29 10.57 11.24 -0.23
N GLY A 30 10.94 10.19 -0.96
CA GLY A 30 12.34 9.88 -1.28
C GLY A 30 13.14 9.34 -0.10
N LYS A 31 12.47 8.99 1.01
CA LYS A 31 13.06 8.28 2.14
C LYS A 31 12.56 6.84 2.14
N PRO A 32 13.33 5.89 2.69
CA PRO A 32 12.81 4.55 2.97
C PRO A 32 11.65 4.64 3.98
N VAL A 33 10.50 4.05 3.66
CA VAL A 33 9.30 4.07 4.52
C VAL A 33 8.79 2.65 4.72
N VAL A 34 8.43 2.33 5.96
CA VAL A 34 7.78 1.07 6.32
C VAL A 34 6.49 1.38 7.04
N VAL A 35 5.38 0.87 6.52
CA VAL A 35 4.08 0.86 7.20
C VAL A 35 3.86 -0.52 7.79
N GLY A 36 3.56 -0.56 9.09
CA GLY A 36 3.29 -1.77 9.83
C GLY A 36 2.27 -1.48 10.93
N ALA A 37 1.60 -2.54 11.36
CA ALA A 37 0.69 -2.42 12.49
C ALA A 37 1.49 -2.11 13.76
N ASP A 38 1.00 -1.14 14.53
CA ASP A 38 1.51 -0.88 15.87
C ASP A 38 1.33 -2.16 16.71
N PRO A 39 2.40 -2.83 17.22
CA PRO A 39 2.29 -4.22 17.71
C PRO A 39 1.50 -4.47 19.02
N LYS A 40 0.48 -3.66 19.36
CA LYS A 40 -0.39 -3.47 20.57
C LYS A 40 -0.18 -2.12 21.30
N GLU A 41 0.03 -1.00 20.64
CA GLU A 41 1.20 -0.17 21.03
C GLU A 41 2.43 -1.07 21.16
N GLY A 42 2.67 -1.94 20.20
CA GLY A 42 3.83 -2.79 20.33
C GLY A 42 3.82 -4.02 21.24
N LYS A 43 2.88 -4.27 22.17
CA LYS A 43 3.01 -5.32 23.23
C LYS A 43 3.23 -6.78 22.75
N GLY A 44 3.37 -7.02 21.46
CA GLY A 44 3.56 -8.28 20.79
C GLY A 44 4.53 -8.07 19.63
N ARG A 45 4.64 -9.03 18.72
CA ARG A 45 5.53 -8.85 17.57
C ARG A 45 4.82 -8.04 16.48
N GLY A 46 5.54 -7.03 15.97
CA GLY A 46 5.13 -6.24 14.82
C GLY A 46 5.40 -6.95 13.51
N VAL A 47 4.63 -6.59 12.49
CA VAL A 47 4.83 -7.06 11.13
C VAL A 47 4.86 -5.89 10.17
N VAL A 48 5.71 -6.00 9.15
CA VAL A 48 5.74 -5.08 8.02
C VAL A 48 4.53 -5.38 7.14
N SER A 49 3.76 -4.36 6.79
CA SER A 49 2.65 -4.47 5.85
C SER A 49 3.07 -4.07 4.45
N THR A 50 3.70 -2.90 4.32
CA THR A 50 4.13 -2.36 3.03
C THR A 50 5.35 -1.49 3.25
N TYR A 51 6.24 -1.44 2.27
CA TYR A 51 7.44 -0.64 2.32
C TYR A 51 7.75 -0.07 0.93
N ILE A 52 8.45 1.06 0.91
CA ILE A 52 9.09 1.65 -0.27
C ILE A 52 10.51 2.07 0.07
#